data_AF-A0A8K0IY91-F1
#
_entry.id   AF-A0A8K0IY91-F1
#
_cell.length_a   1.000
_cell.length_b   1.000
_cell.length_c   1.000
_cell.angle_alpha   90.00
_cell.angle_beta   90.00
_cell.angle_gamma   90.00
#
_symmetry.space_group_name_H-M   'P 1'
#
loop_
_entity.id
_entity.type
_entity.pdbx_description
1 polymer ?
#
loop_
_entity_poly.entity_id
_entity_poly.type
_entity_poly.pdbx_seq_one_letter_code
_entity_poly.pdbx_strand_id
1 'polypeptide(L)'
;MSEERHHHHHFHHHKEEEKPVETVEYSETAYTTGSGYGGDGGYNAGYGGDAGYTGGYAEKTEVVSGSNEDEYEKYQKEEKHHKHKEHLGEMGALAAGAFALYEKHEAKKDPEHAHRHKIEEEIAAAAAVGSGGDAHPFCNGDPTEGFTAVPLTERNFLMEKPYDTPLEERYSFVDGVRRMWVYSSDKPLRPDSKTKPRTEIRIRGYDYSSGTWQFEGYGFVPNGTSGANIMQIHRATYPATTLMLRVYGGLLTNYVWTLVEPYVYDRWMRVNVIHDVDANKLTVFIDGVQKMEAEGNGPGVFNFKCGVYTQNYSTYYMESRWRDIRILKKNE
;
A
#
# COMPACT_ATOMS: atom_id res chain seq x y z
N MET A 1 -19.61 -81.64 23.75
CA MET A 1 -18.81 -80.48 23.28
C MET A 1 -19.75 -79.67 22.42
N SER A 2 -20.12 -78.46 22.85
CA SER A 2 -21.29 -77.74 22.36
C SER A 2 -20.94 -76.75 21.25
N GLU A 3 -21.62 -76.89 20.11
CA GLU A 3 -21.61 -75.95 19.00
C GLU A 3 -22.52 -74.74 19.32
N GLU A 4 -22.10 -73.55 18.88
CA GLU A 4 -22.82 -72.30 19.13
C GLU A 4 -23.50 -71.81 17.84
N ARG A 5 -24.71 -71.24 17.95
CA ARG A 5 -25.61 -71.00 16.81
C ARG A 5 -25.40 -69.63 16.16
N HIS A 6 -25.52 -69.61 14.84
CA HIS A 6 -25.58 -68.39 14.04
C HIS A 6 -26.79 -67.52 14.38
N HIS A 7 -26.59 -66.21 14.41
CA HIS A 7 -27.65 -65.21 14.21
C HIS A 7 -27.31 -64.32 13.01
N HIS A 8 -28.28 -64.17 12.10
CA HIS A 8 -28.16 -63.32 10.92
C HIS A 8 -28.33 -61.84 11.28
N HIS A 9 -27.52 -60.98 10.65
CA HIS A 9 -27.94 -59.62 10.33
C HIS A 9 -27.57 -59.31 8.87
N HIS A 10 -28.60 -59.07 8.05
CA HIS A 10 -28.42 -58.44 6.74
C HIS A 10 -28.10 -56.95 6.94
N PHE A 11 -27.02 -56.48 6.32
CA PHE A 11 -26.86 -55.08 5.96
C PHE A 11 -26.69 -55.01 4.44
N HIS A 12 -27.61 -54.28 3.79
CA HIS A 12 -27.48 -53.95 2.37
C HIS A 12 -26.44 -52.84 2.20
N HIS A 13 -25.56 -52.98 1.20
CA HIS A 13 -24.74 -51.88 0.74
C HIS A 13 -25.62 -50.82 0.06
N HIS A 14 -25.90 -49.71 0.75
CA HIS A 14 -26.24 -48.47 0.09
C HIS A 14 -24.98 -47.64 -0.13
N LYS A 15 -24.72 -47.35 -1.40
CA LYS A 15 -23.68 -46.42 -1.85
C LYS A 15 -24.32 -45.03 -1.84
N GLU A 16 -24.14 -44.27 -0.77
CA GLU A 16 -24.54 -42.86 -0.75
C GLU A 16 -23.49 -42.02 -1.47
N GLU A 17 -23.96 -41.18 -2.38
CA GLU A 17 -23.12 -40.24 -3.13
C GLU A 17 -22.80 -39.04 -2.22
N GLU A 18 -21.51 -38.68 -2.11
CA GLU A 18 -21.11 -37.48 -1.40
C GLU A 18 -21.71 -36.25 -2.09
N LYS A 19 -22.61 -35.55 -1.39
CA LYS A 19 -23.12 -34.26 -1.84
C LYS A 19 -21.99 -33.23 -1.77
N PRO A 20 -21.84 -32.36 -2.79
CA PRO A 20 -20.81 -31.32 -2.76
C PRO A 20 -21.08 -30.34 -1.60
N VAL A 21 -20.02 -29.99 -0.87
CA VAL A 21 -20.07 -28.97 0.18
C VAL A 21 -20.35 -27.61 -0.48
N GLU A 22 -21.40 -26.94 -0.04
CA GLU A 22 -21.81 -25.64 -0.58
C GLU A 22 -20.71 -24.58 -0.39
N THR A 23 -20.24 -24.02 -1.51
CA THR A 23 -19.39 -22.83 -1.52
C THR A 23 -20.19 -21.63 -1.06
N VAL A 24 -19.94 -21.13 0.15
CA VAL A 24 -20.55 -19.89 0.66
C VAL A 24 -19.99 -18.70 -0.13
N GLU A 25 -20.72 -18.30 -1.15
CA GLU A 25 -20.42 -17.14 -1.99
C GLU A 25 -20.87 -15.85 -1.27
N TYR A 26 -19.91 -15.10 -0.71
CA TYR A 26 -20.19 -13.79 -0.11
C TYR A 26 -20.39 -12.75 -1.21
N SER A 27 -21.62 -12.26 -1.36
CA SER A 27 -21.98 -11.19 -2.28
C SER A 27 -21.66 -9.82 -1.68
N GLU A 28 -20.61 -9.16 -2.19
CA GLU A 28 -20.36 -7.74 -1.90
C GLU A 28 -21.29 -6.86 -2.75
N THR A 29 -22.29 -6.25 -2.11
CA THR A 29 -23.25 -5.37 -2.76
C THR A 29 -22.61 -4.05 -3.19
N ALA A 30 -22.70 -3.75 -4.48
CA ALA A 30 -22.27 -2.46 -5.03
C ALA A 30 -23.25 -1.34 -4.60
N TYR A 31 -22.80 -0.43 -3.74
CA TYR A 31 -23.56 0.75 -3.38
C TYR A 31 -23.31 1.91 -4.35
N THR A 32 -24.39 2.46 -4.89
CA THR A 32 -24.39 3.64 -5.75
C THR A 32 -24.44 4.91 -4.89
N THR A 33 -23.51 5.83 -5.08
CA THR A 33 -23.57 7.17 -4.48
C THR A 33 -24.11 8.17 -5.50
N GLY A 34 -25.40 8.46 -5.41
CA GLY A 34 -26.06 9.53 -6.16
C GLY A 34 -26.59 10.61 -5.23
N SER A 35 -25.92 11.77 -5.20
CA SER A 35 -26.43 13.11 -4.86
C SER A 35 -25.21 14.06 -4.83
N GLY A 36 -25.26 15.31 -5.30
CA GLY A 36 -26.43 16.04 -5.78
C GLY A 36 -26.51 17.42 -5.12
N TYR A 37 -25.67 18.36 -5.56
CA TYR A 37 -25.79 19.78 -5.25
C TYR A 37 -25.56 20.59 -6.53
N GLY A 38 -26.64 21.16 -7.09
CA GLY A 38 -26.55 22.38 -7.90
C GLY A 38 -26.54 23.61 -6.97
N GLY A 39 -26.24 24.82 -7.43
CA GLY A 39 -25.91 25.29 -8.77
C GLY A 39 -26.42 26.73 -8.96
N ASP A 40 -25.72 27.58 -9.73
CA ASP A 40 -26.26 28.87 -10.20
C ASP A 40 -25.44 29.44 -11.40
N GLY A 41 -26.08 30.24 -12.28
CA GLY A 41 -25.53 31.08 -13.37
C GLY A 41 -24.63 30.41 -14.44
N GLY A 42 -24.85 30.47 -15.77
CA GLY A 42 -25.42 31.56 -16.58
C GLY A 42 -24.55 32.82 -16.44
N TYR A 43 -23.89 33.43 -17.45
CA TYR A 43 -23.97 33.45 -18.93
C TYR A 43 -22.67 34.18 -19.44
N ASN A 44 -22.27 34.31 -20.72
CA ASN A 44 -22.88 34.19 -22.05
C ASN A 44 -21.81 33.78 -23.12
N ALA A 45 -22.15 33.74 -24.42
CA ALA A 45 -21.24 33.44 -25.55
C ALA A 45 -20.48 34.67 -26.12
N GLY A 46 -19.39 34.43 -26.87
CA GLY A 46 -18.70 35.43 -27.68
C GLY A 46 -17.50 34.89 -28.49
N TYR A 47 -17.65 34.74 -29.81
CA TYR A 47 -16.58 34.42 -30.77
C TYR A 47 -16.03 35.69 -31.45
N GLY A 48 -14.72 35.72 -31.79
CA GLY A 48 -14.22 36.36 -33.03
C GLY A 48 -13.13 37.45 -32.92
N GLY A 49 -12.17 37.41 -33.86
CA GLY A 49 -11.18 38.46 -34.20
C GLY A 49 -9.90 38.44 -33.34
N ASP A 50 -8.73 37.97 -33.77
CA ASP A 50 -7.88 38.24 -34.97
C ASP A 50 -7.05 39.54 -34.91
N ALA A 51 -5.77 39.40 -35.32
CA ALA A 51 -4.68 40.38 -35.48
C ALA A 51 -4.42 41.36 -34.30
N GLY A 52 -3.21 41.50 -33.74
CA GLY A 52 -1.90 40.96 -34.11
C GLY A 52 -0.85 42.07 -34.11
N TYR A 53 0.23 41.92 -33.34
CA TYR A 53 1.45 42.73 -33.53
C TYR A 53 2.70 41.91 -33.17
N THR A 54 3.73 42.08 -33.99
CA THR A 54 4.96 41.29 -34.02
C THR A 54 6.08 41.91 -33.18
N GLY A 55 7.02 41.07 -32.73
CA GLY A 55 8.17 41.51 -31.93
C GLY A 55 9.18 40.38 -31.70
N GLY A 56 9.62 39.72 -32.77
CA GLY A 56 10.56 38.61 -32.68
C GLY A 56 12.01 39.06 -32.53
N TYR A 57 12.73 38.42 -31.62
CA TYR A 57 14.19 38.27 -31.68
C TYR A 57 14.50 36.79 -31.78
N ALA A 58 15.33 36.42 -32.75
CA ALA A 58 15.82 35.07 -32.90
C ALA A 58 17.31 35.11 -33.22
N GLU A 59 18.14 34.48 -32.39
CA GLU A 59 19.24 33.68 -32.93
C GLU A 59 19.68 32.55 -31.99
N LYS A 60 20.06 31.44 -32.63
CA LYS A 60 20.90 30.31 -32.19
C LYS A 60 21.11 30.03 -30.70
N THR A 61 20.91 28.77 -30.35
CA THR A 61 21.78 28.08 -29.39
C THR A 61 22.26 26.78 -30.02
N GLU A 62 23.56 26.53 -29.92
CA GLU A 62 24.22 25.37 -30.54
C GLU A 62 23.96 24.08 -29.75
N VAL A 63 24.03 22.94 -30.42
CA VAL A 63 23.91 21.62 -29.79
C VAL A 63 25.18 21.34 -28.98
N VAL A 64 25.09 21.42 -27.66
CA VAL A 64 26.10 20.85 -26.74
C VAL A 64 25.49 19.64 -26.05
N SER A 65 26.04 18.47 -26.35
CA SER A 65 25.75 17.23 -25.64
C SER A 65 26.47 17.23 -24.29
N GLY A 66 25.72 17.49 -23.21
CA GLY A 66 26.15 17.30 -21.83
C GLY A 66 25.42 16.11 -21.20
N SER A 67 26.15 15.26 -20.50
CA SER A 67 25.63 14.10 -19.76
C SER A 67 24.77 14.50 -18.56
N ASN A 68 23.57 13.92 -18.42
CA ASN A 68 22.72 14.11 -17.23
C ASN A 68 23.23 13.36 -15.98
N GLU A 69 24.40 12.73 -16.04
CA GLU A 69 24.99 11.97 -14.92
C GLU A 69 25.74 12.89 -13.93
N ASP A 70 26.24 14.04 -14.40
CA ASP A 70 27.14 14.91 -13.64
C ASP A 70 26.47 15.69 -12.48
N GLU A 71 25.15 15.89 -12.54
CA GLU A 71 24.42 16.64 -11.51
C GLU A 71 24.04 15.75 -10.30
N TYR A 72 23.88 14.43 -10.51
CA TYR A 72 23.54 13.47 -9.45
C TYR A 72 24.74 13.18 -8.52
N GLU A 73 25.94 13.07 -9.10
CA GLU A 73 27.19 12.86 -8.34
C GLU A 73 27.60 14.05 -7.46
N LYS A 74 27.15 15.27 -7.81
CA LYS A 74 27.54 16.48 -7.09
C LYS A 74 26.95 16.51 -5.67
N TYR A 75 25.67 16.15 -5.52
CA TYR A 75 24.99 16.15 -4.21
C TYR A 75 25.44 14.98 -3.32
N GLN A 76 25.76 13.81 -3.89
CA GLN A 76 26.39 12.68 -3.19
C GLN A 76 27.74 13.03 -2.52
N LYS A 77 28.44 14.07 -2.99
CA LYS A 77 29.75 14.49 -2.44
C LYS A 77 29.64 15.41 -1.21
N GLU A 78 28.53 16.11 -1.01
CA GLU A 78 28.35 17.01 0.14
C GLU A 78 27.98 16.25 1.44
N GLU A 79 27.43 15.04 1.33
CA GLU A 79 27.02 14.22 2.49
C GLU A 79 28.20 13.66 3.32
N LYS A 80 29.40 13.53 2.73
CA LYS A 80 30.51 12.75 3.32
C LYS A 80 31.35 13.46 4.39
N HIS A 81 31.05 14.71 4.76
CA HIS A 81 31.97 15.52 5.57
C HIS A 81 31.63 15.77 7.04
N HIS A 82 30.50 15.26 7.55
CA HIS A 82 30.11 15.43 8.96
C HIS A 82 30.10 14.10 9.74
N LYS A 83 31.05 13.95 10.67
CA LYS A 83 31.07 12.88 11.68
C LYS A 83 30.49 13.38 12.99
N HIS A 84 29.35 12.83 13.42
CA HIS A 84 29.20 11.93 14.58
C HIS A 84 27.70 11.67 14.81
N LYS A 85 27.35 10.74 15.70
CA LYS A 85 25.96 10.25 15.89
C LYS A 85 25.00 11.32 16.42
N GLU A 86 23.71 11.00 16.27
CA GLU A 86 22.51 11.85 16.46
C GLU A 86 22.14 12.64 15.19
N HIS A 87 20.90 13.15 15.10
CA HIS A 87 20.32 13.83 13.90
C HIS A 87 19.87 12.97 12.69
N LEU A 88 19.38 11.73 12.90
CA LEU A 88 18.61 11.01 11.86
C LEU A 88 17.37 11.81 11.39
N GLY A 89 16.72 12.56 12.30
CA GLY A 89 15.59 13.43 11.97
C GLY A 89 15.96 14.59 11.05
N GLU A 90 17.14 15.17 11.19
CA GLU A 90 17.60 16.27 10.32
C GLU A 90 18.00 15.77 8.93
N MET A 91 18.67 14.60 8.84
CA MET A 91 18.93 13.99 7.53
C MET A 91 17.62 13.65 6.79
N GLY A 92 16.61 13.15 7.50
CA GLY A 92 15.26 12.97 6.95
C GLY A 92 14.60 14.28 6.49
N ALA A 93 14.71 15.35 7.28
CA ALA A 93 14.15 16.66 6.94
C ALA A 93 14.85 17.33 5.74
N LEU A 94 16.18 17.28 5.69
CA LEU A 94 17.00 17.81 4.60
C LEU A 94 16.69 17.09 3.28
N ALA A 95 16.65 15.75 3.32
CA ALA A 95 16.25 14.96 2.17
C ALA A 95 14.81 15.27 1.74
N ALA A 96 13.87 15.45 2.68
CA ALA A 96 12.47 15.76 2.37
C ALA A 96 12.31 17.12 1.71
N GLY A 97 13.06 18.14 2.17
CA GLY A 97 13.15 19.44 1.52
C GLY A 97 13.73 19.35 0.10
N ALA A 98 14.79 18.56 -0.09
CA ALA A 98 15.37 18.33 -1.42
C ALA A 98 14.40 17.63 -2.37
N PHE A 99 13.68 16.61 -1.88
CA PHE A 99 12.67 15.90 -2.67
C PHE A 99 11.47 16.80 -3.03
N ALA A 100 11.00 17.64 -2.11
CA ALA A 100 9.96 18.62 -2.41
C ALA A 100 10.37 19.61 -3.54
N LEU A 101 11.62 20.06 -3.53
CA LEU A 101 12.17 20.93 -4.59
C LEU A 101 12.30 20.21 -5.94
N TYR A 102 12.67 18.93 -5.93
CA TYR A 102 12.70 18.08 -7.13
C TYR A 102 11.31 17.90 -7.72
N GLU A 103 10.32 17.51 -6.91
CA GLU A 103 8.93 17.31 -7.35
C GLU A 103 8.30 18.59 -7.91
N LYS A 104 8.55 19.74 -7.26
CA LYS A 104 8.18 21.08 -7.77
C LYS A 104 8.72 21.39 -9.17
N HIS A 105 9.90 20.85 -9.49
CA HIS A 105 10.57 21.03 -10.77
C HIS A 105 10.05 20.05 -11.81
N GLU A 106 9.87 18.77 -11.47
CA GLU A 106 9.27 17.78 -12.37
C GLU A 106 7.81 18.08 -12.71
N ALA A 107 7.05 18.71 -11.80
CA ALA A 107 5.72 19.26 -12.09
C ALA A 107 5.67 20.25 -13.28
N LYS A 108 6.82 20.83 -13.66
CA LYS A 108 6.96 21.71 -14.83
C LYS A 108 7.46 20.99 -16.09
N LYS A 109 8.12 19.83 -15.93
CA LYS A 109 8.68 19.01 -17.02
C LYS A 109 7.73 17.91 -17.48
N ASP A 110 6.89 17.41 -16.59
CA ASP A 110 5.83 16.44 -16.86
C ASP A 110 4.44 17.05 -16.57
N PRO A 111 3.89 17.87 -17.50
CA PRO A 111 2.58 18.50 -17.31
C PRO A 111 1.43 17.49 -17.22
N GLU A 112 1.57 16.32 -17.86
CA GLU A 112 0.54 15.25 -17.83
C GLU A 112 0.38 14.67 -16.42
N HIS A 113 1.44 14.66 -15.62
CA HIS A 113 1.41 14.20 -14.23
C HIS A 113 1.66 15.31 -13.19
N ALA A 114 1.60 16.60 -13.55
CA ALA A 114 1.88 17.71 -12.64
C ALA A 114 1.07 17.67 -11.32
N HIS A 115 -0.14 17.11 -11.32
CA HIS A 115 -0.94 16.91 -10.11
C HIS A 115 -0.36 15.86 -9.15
N ARG A 116 0.31 14.82 -9.66
CA ARG A 116 1.04 13.83 -8.83
C ARG A 116 2.21 14.53 -8.14
N HIS A 117 3.05 15.17 -8.95
CA HIS A 117 4.22 15.91 -8.49
C HIS A 117 3.89 16.98 -7.44
N LYS A 118 2.75 17.68 -7.59
CA LYS A 118 2.28 18.65 -6.57
C LYS A 118 1.89 18.00 -5.23
N ILE A 119 1.26 16.83 -5.24
CA ILE A 119 0.96 16.08 -4.01
C ILE A 119 2.26 15.58 -3.36
N GLU A 120 3.18 15.05 -4.17
CA GLU A 120 4.48 14.56 -3.71
C GLU A 120 5.35 15.72 -3.14
N GLU A 121 5.32 16.91 -3.75
CA GLU A 121 5.86 18.17 -3.19
C GLU A 121 5.21 18.54 -1.85
N GLU A 122 3.87 18.57 -1.76
CA GLU A 122 3.15 19.00 -0.56
C GLU A 122 3.40 18.08 0.64
N ILE A 123 3.43 16.76 0.44
CA ILE A 123 3.72 15.78 1.50
C ILE A 123 5.19 15.89 1.94
N ALA A 124 6.12 16.02 0.98
CA ALA A 124 7.55 16.16 1.28
C ALA A 124 7.87 17.47 2.02
N ALA A 125 7.23 18.58 1.62
CA ALA A 125 7.35 19.86 2.32
C ALA A 125 6.77 19.79 3.74
N ALA A 126 5.61 19.15 3.91
CA ALA A 126 5.02 18.93 5.24
C ALA A 126 5.94 18.07 6.14
N ALA A 127 6.60 17.06 5.57
CA ALA A 127 7.57 16.22 6.28
C ALA A 127 8.82 17.00 6.73
N ALA A 128 9.37 17.84 5.86
CA ALA A 128 10.53 18.68 6.15
C ALA A 128 10.29 19.73 7.25
N VAL A 129 9.03 20.15 7.45
CA VAL A 129 8.62 21.07 8.52
C VAL A 129 8.15 20.33 9.78
N GLY A 130 7.50 19.17 9.61
CA GLY A 130 6.90 18.37 10.69
C GLY A 130 7.88 17.53 11.50
N SER A 131 9.12 17.37 11.06
CA SER A 131 10.18 16.60 11.74
C SER A 131 10.64 17.18 13.10
N GLY A 132 10.03 18.28 13.56
CA GLY A 132 10.22 18.85 14.90
C GLY A 132 9.15 18.47 15.93
N GLY A 133 8.19 17.58 15.61
CA GLY A 133 7.18 17.10 16.55
C GLY A 133 7.78 16.25 17.68
N ASP A 134 7.33 16.47 18.91
CA ASP A 134 7.91 15.90 20.14
C ASP A 134 8.16 14.39 20.06
N ALA A 135 9.43 14.02 19.93
CA ALA A 135 9.89 12.65 20.10
C ALA A 135 9.81 12.27 21.59
N HIS A 136 8.61 11.95 22.07
CA HIS A 136 8.46 11.20 23.31
C HIS A 136 9.30 9.92 23.19
N PRO A 137 10.28 9.68 24.09
CA PRO A 137 11.07 8.47 24.07
C PRO A 137 10.22 7.33 24.64
N PHE A 138 9.30 6.81 23.81
CA PHE A 138 8.63 5.56 24.07
C PHE A 138 9.70 4.48 24.26
N CYS A 139 9.64 3.75 25.38
CA CYS A 139 10.69 2.79 25.74
C CYS A 139 10.91 1.77 24.61
N ASN A 140 12.19 1.52 24.29
CA ASN A 140 12.65 0.64 23.22
C ASN A 140 12.32 -0.86 23.47
N GLY A 141 11.05 -1.23 23.38
CA GLY A 141 10.60 -2.61 23.19
C GLY A 141 10.57 -2.96 21.70
N ASP A 142 10.76 -4.24 21.36
CA ASP A 142 10.47 -4.71 19.99
C ASP A 142 8.95 -4.62 19.76
N PRO A 143 8.45 -4.18 18.59
CA PRO A 143 7.00 -4.08 18.36
C PRO A 143 6.25 -5.41 18.43
N THR A 144 6.94 -6.55 18.49
CA THR A 144 6.37 -7.89 18.72
C THR A 144 6.38 -8.34 20.19
N GLU A 145 6.84 -7.51 21.13
CA GLU A 145 6.86 -7.84 22.56
C GLU A 145 5.46 -8.09 23.12
N GLY A 146 5.26 -9.24 23.78
CA GLY A 146 3.95 -9.69 24.26
C GLY A 146 3.04 -10.32 23.19
N PHE A 147 3.50 -10.43 21.94
CA PHE A 147 2.77 -11.11 20.87
C PHE A 147 3.26 -12.55 20.63
N THR A 148 2.34 -13.45 20.28
CA THR A 148 2.64 -14.80 19.81
C THR A 148 2.25 -14.92 18.34
N ALA A 149 3.17 -15.41 17.51
CA ALA A 149 2.90 -15.66 16.10
C ALA A 149 1.90 -16.80 15.91
N VAL A 150 0.89 -16.60 15.06
CA VAL A 150 -0.05 -17.67 14.68
C VAL A 150 0.51 -18.48 13.50
N PRO A 151 0.21 -19.79 13.39
CA PRO A 151 0.71 -20.61 12.28
C PRO A 151 0.19 -20.13 10.92
N LEU A 152 1.08 -19.69 10.04
CA LEU A 152 0.76 -19.38 8.64
C LEU A 152 1.27 -20.47 7.69
N THR A 153 0.47 -20.76 6.68
CA THR A 153 0.80 -21.64 5.54
C THR A 153 0.33 -21.00 4.24
N GLU A 154 0.72 -21.53 3.08
CA GLU A 154 0.22 -21.06 1.77
C GLU A 154 -1.32 -21.04 1.68
N ARG A 155 -2.01 -21.94 2.42
CA ARG A 155 -3.49 -21.98 2.46
C ARG A 155 -4.12 -20.73 3.08
N ASN A 156 -3.36 -19.98 3.88
CA ASN A 156 -3.79 -18.71 4.48
C ASN A 156 -3.62 -17.53 3.52
N PHE A 157 -2.94 -17.69 2.38
CA PHE A 157 -2.67 -16.62 1.43
C PHE A 157 -3.62 -16.71 0.23
N LEU A 158 -4.77 -16.03 0.33
CA LEU A 158 -5.65 -15.85 -0.81
C LEU A 158 -5.06 -14.79 -1.74
N MET A 159 -4.64 -15.20 -2.94
CA MET A 159 -4.20 -14.27 -3.97
C MET A 159 -5.39 -13.58 -4.64
N GLU A 160 -5.50 -12.28 -4.42
CA GLU A 160 -6.31 -11.37 -5.25
C GLU A 160 -5.45 -10.91 -6.43
N LYS A 161 -5.99 -10.97 -7.66
CA LYS A 161 -5.30 -10.65 -8.92
C LYS A 161 -6.29 -10.02 -9.93
N PRO A 162 -5.86 -9.47 -11.09
CA PRO A 162 -6.78 -9.13 -12.17
C PRO A 162 -7.56 -10.37 -12.62
N TYR A 163 -8.87 -10.24 -12.90
CA TYR A 163 -9.71 -11.42 -13.13
C TYR A 163 -9.31 -12.25 -14.37
N ASP A 164 -8.84 -11.58 -15.43
CA ASP A 164 -8.52 -12.15 -16.75
C ASP A 164 -7.06 -12.60 -16.93
N THR A 165 -6.18 -12.23 -15.99
CA THR A 165 -4.73 -12.46 -16.09
C THR A 165 -4.32 -13.67 -15.26
N PRO A 166 -3.51 -14.63 -15.76
CA PRO A 166 -2.94 -15.71 -14.94
C PRO A 166 -2.15 -15.19 -13.72
N LEU A 167 -2.02 -16.00 -12.67
CA LEU A 167 -1.37 -15.54 -11.42
C LEU A 167 0.14 -15.32 -11.65
N GLU A 168 0.78 -16.28 -12.31
CA GLU A 168 2.19 -16.31 -12.70
C GLU A 168 2.63 -15.11 -13.56
N GLU A 169 1.70 -14.44 -14.25
CA GLU A 169 1.98 -13.23 -15.02
C GLU A 169 2.04 -11.95 -14.16
N ARG A 170 1.68 -12.04 -12.87
CA ARG A 170 1.63 -10.91 -11.92
C ARG A 170 2.24 -11.23 -10.55
N TYR A 171 2.61 -12.49 -10.31
CA TYR A 171 3.11 -13.00 -9.05
C TYR A 171 4.22 -14.03 -9.27
N SER A 172 5.22 -14.02 -8.40
CA SER A 172 6.19 -15.13 -8.28
C SER A 172 6.64 -15.31 -6.83
N PHE A 173 7.04 -16.52 -6.47
CA PHE A 173 7.62 -16.86 -5.17
C PHE A 173 8.93 -17.60 -5.40
N VAL A 174 10.05 -16.95 -5.09
CA VAL A 174 11.41 -17.46 -5.32
C VAL A 174 12.25 -17.10 -4.11
N ASP A 175 13.00 -18.07 -3.58
CA ASP A 175 13.94 -17.91 -2.46
C ASP A 175 13.35 -17.17 -1.23
N GLY A 176 12.10 -17.49 -0.88
CA GLY A 176 11.37 -16.88 0.24
C GLY A 176 10.80 -15.49 -0.04
N VAL A 177 11.05 -14.91 -1.21
CA VAL A 177 10.53 -13.60 -1.64
C VAL A 177 9.32 -13.76 -2.54
N ARG A 178 8.20 -13.16 -2.13
CA ARG A 178 6.98 -12.98 -2.92
C ARG A 178 7.07 -11.67 -3.68
N ARG A 179 7.17 -11.73 -5.00
CA ARG A 179 7.14 -10.54 -5.87
C ARG A 179 5.75 -10.42 -6.48
N MET A 180 5.13 -9.24 -6.35
CA MET A 180 3.79 -8.94 -6.83
C MET A 180 3.84 -7.66 -7.68
N TRP A 181 3.31 -7.71 -8.89
CA TRP A 181 3.24 -6.54 -9.78
C TRP A 181 1.87 -6.41 -10.44
N VAL A 182 1.56 -5.20 -10.90
CA VAL A 182 0.41 -4.88 -11.75
C VAL A 182 0.74 -3.72 -12.68
N TYR A 183 0.04 -3.67 -13.80
CA TYR A 183 -0.03 -2.50 -14.66
C TYR A 183 -1.27 -1.66 -14.32
N SER A 184 -1.20 -0.34 -14.50
CA SER A 184 -2.36 0.54 -14.32
C SER A 184 -3.51 0.24 -15.31
N SER A 185 -3.20 -0.41 -16.43
CA SER A 185 -4.13 -0.87 -17.47
C SER A 185 -4.73 -2.28 -17.25
N ASP A 186 -4.29 -3.00 -16.21
CA ASP A 186 -4.83 -4.32 -15.88
C ASP A 186 -6.33 -4.26 -15.52
N LYS A 187 -6.97 -5.42 -15.36
CA LYS A 187 -8.38 -5.48 -14.96
C LYS A 187 -8.58 -5.45 -13.43
N PRO A 188 -9.78 -5.06 -12.97
CA PRO A 188 -10.17 -5.21 -11.58
C PRO A 188 -10.14 -6.67 -11.09
N LEU A 189 -10.39 -6.87 -9.79
CA LEU A 189 -10.47 -8.20 -9.15
C LEU A 189 -11.59 -9.10 -9.72
N ARG A 190 -12.69 -8.51 -10.21
CA ARG A 190 -13.87 -9.20 -10.79
C ARG A 190 -14.46 -8.35 -11.93
N PRO A 191 -15.11 -8.94 -12.96
CA PRO A 191 -15.62 -8.19 -14.13
C PRO A 191 -16.59 -7.04 -13.83
N ASP A 192 -17.36 -7.14 -12.75
CA ASP A 192 -18.33 -6.16 -12.25
C ASP A 192 -17.72 -5.13 -11.27
N SER A 193 -16.53 -5.40 -10.74
CA SER A 193 -15.90 -4.57 -9.70
C SER A 193 -15.43 -3.22 -10.24
N LYS A 194 -15.65 -2.17 -9.45
CA LYS A 194 -15.15 -0.80 -9.72
C LYS A 194 -13.80 -0.51 -9.07
N THR A 195 -13.19 -1.52 -8.46
CA THR A 195 -11.86 -1.38 -7.86
C THR A 195 -10.77 -1.26 -8.93
N LYS A 196 -9.64 -0.63 -8.58
CA LYS A 196 -8.45 -0.62 -9.43
C LYS A 196 -7.69 -1.97 -9.37
N PRO A 197 -6.80 -2.27 -10.34
CA PRO A 197 -6.07 -3.53 -10.38
C PRO A 197 -5.21 -3.76 -9.15
N ARG A 198 -4.98 -5.03 -8.80
CA ARG A 198 -4.12 -5.44 -7.70
C ARG A 198 -3.52 -6.81 -7.94
N THR A 199 -2.38 -7.07 -7.33
CA THR A 199 -1.90 -8.41 -7.01
C THR A 199 -1.53 -8.40 -5.53
N GLU A 200 -2.37 -9.01 -4.70
CA GLU A 200 -2.32 -8.83 -3.25
C GLU A 200 -2.70 -10.12 -2.52
N ILE A 201 -1.99 -10.42 -1.43
CA ILE A 201 -2.38 -11.46 -0.49
C ILE A 201 -3.44 -10.87 0.44
N ARG A 202 -4.63 -11.49 0.47
CA ARG A 202 -5.55 -11.40 1.62
C ARG A 202 -5.24 -12.54 2.58
N ILE A 203 -4.92 -12.23 3.83
CA ILE A 203 -4.79 -13.28 4.86
C ILE A 203 -6.17 -13.89 5.12
N ARG A 204 -6.23 -15.23 5.24
CA ARG A 204 -7.43 -16.02 5.55
C ARG A 204 -7.21 -16.93 6.76
N GLY A 205 -8.30 -17.23 7.45
CA GLY A 205 -8.31 -18.06 8.67
C GLY A 205 -7.95 -17.31 9.95
N TYR A 206 -7.59 -16.02 9.82
CA TYR A 206 -7.26 -15.09 10.90
C TYR A 206 -7.96 -13.74 10.71
N ASP A 207 -9.20 -13.79 10.19
CA ASP A 207 -10.12 -12.65 10.24
C ASP A 207 -10.50 -12.41 11.72
N TYR A 208 -10.51 -11.16 12.16
CA TYR A 208 -10.61 -10.82 13.59
C TYR A 208 -11.58 -9.66 13.86
N SER A 209 -12.17 -9.64 15.06
CA SER A 209 -13.17 -8.63 15.47
C SER A 209 -13.01 -8.12 16.90
N SER A 210 -11.96 -8.55 17.60
CA SER A 210 -11.61 -8.17 18.97
C SER A 210 -10.16 -8.53 19.26
N GLY A 211 -9.62 -8.02 20.36
CA GLY A 211 -8.25 -8.21 20.79
C GLY A 211 -7.23 -7.39 20.00
N THR A 212 -5.97 -7.49 20.41
CA THR A 212 -4.84 -6.86 19.73
C THR A 212 -4.16 -7.82 18.76
N TRP A 213 -4.15 -7.47 17.48
CA TRP A 213 -3.56 -8.26 16.39
C TRP A 213 -2.46 -7.48 15.69
N GLN A 214 -1.49 -8.19 15.12
CA GLN A 214 -0.35 -7.61 14.43
C GLN A 214 -0.09 -8.31 13.10
N PHE A 215 0.12 -7.52 12.05
CA PHE A 215 0.84 -7.95 10.86
C PHE A 215 2.32 -7.57 11.02
N GLU A 216 3.20 -8.48 10.64
CA GLU A 216 4.60 -8.18 10.34
C GLU A 216 4.97 -8.74 8.97
N GLY A 217 5.81 -8.01 8.23
CA GLY A 217 6.54 -8.57 7.10
C GLY A 217 7.64 -7.63 6.66
N TYR A 218 8.62 -8.15 5.93
CA TYR A 218 9.61 -7.29 5.27
C TYR A 218 9.11 -6.90 3.90
N GLY A 219 8.82 -5.62 3.71
CA GLY A 219 8.39 -5.04 2.44
C GLY A 219 9.55 -4.41 1.68
N PHE A 220 9.52 -4.47 0.36
CA PHE A 220 10.45 -3.77 -0.55
C PHE A 220 9.65 -3.21 -1.72
N VAL A 221 9.97 -1.97 -2.13
CA VAL A 221 9.29 -1.28 -3.22
C VAL A 221 10.34 -0.83 -4.23
N PRO A 222 10.33 -1.31 -5.49
CA PRO A 222 11.25 -0.82 -6.50
C PRO A 222 11.02 0.67 -6.82
N ASN A 223 12.09 1.41 -7.06
CA ASN A 223 12.03 2.78 -7.58
C ASN A 223 11.18 2.84 -8.87
N GLY A 224 10.44 3.94 -9.04
CA GLY A 224 9.44 4.12 -10.09
C GLY A 224 8.04 3.58 -9.76
N THR A 225 7.83 2.98 -8.58
CA THR A 225 6.48 2.62 -8.11
C THR A 225 5.85 3.81 -7.37
N SER A 226 4.91 4.53 -8.00
CA SER A 226 4.07 5.53 -7.32
C SER A 226 2.58 5.23 -7.53
N GLY A 227 1.74 5.72 -6.63
CA GLY A 227 0.29 5.50 -6.59
C GLY A 227 -0.10 4.04 -6.34
N ALA A 228 0.59 3.36 -5.42
CA ALA A 228 0.36 1.96 -5.08
C ALA A 228 0.17 1.74 -3.58
N ASN A 229 -0.89 1.04 -3.17
CA ASN A 229 -1.06 0.53 -1.80
C ASN A 229 -0.28 -0.77 -1.62
N ILE A 230 0.61 -0.85 -0.63
CA ILE A 230 1.45 -2.03 -0.38
C ILE A 230 0.98 -2.91 0.78
N MET A 231 0.26 -2.32 1.74
CA MET A 231 -0.31 -3.02 2.90
C MET A 231 -1.60 -2.33 3.32
N GLN A 232 -2.63 -3.09 3.68
CA GLN A 232 -3.87 -2.54 4.21
C GLN A 232 -4.51 -3.41 5.29
N ILE A 233 -5.33 -2.78 6.14
CA ILE A 233 -6.34 -3.46 6.95
C ILE A 233 -7.68 -3.23 6.28
N HIS A 234 -8.27 -4.31 5.77
CA HIS A 234 -9.59 -4.29 5.16
C HIS A 234 -10.66 -4.64 6.19
N ARG A 235 -11.84 -4.02 6.07
CA ARG A 235 -12.98 -4.20 6.97
C ARG A 235 -14.20 -4.66 6.18
N ALA A 236 -14.90 -5.69 6.67
CA ALA A 236 -16.05 -6.28 5.98
C ALA A 236 -17.30 -5.37 5.89
N THR A 237 -17.27 -4.21 6.53
CA THR A 237 -18.36 -3.23 6.60
C THR A 237 -17.85 -1.82 6.33
N TYR A 238 -18.70 -0.95 5.76
CA TYR A 238 -18.31 0.41 5.39
C TYR A 238 -17.89 1.26 6.61
N PRO A 239 -16.80 2.06 6.53
CA PRO A 239 -15.86 2.16 5.41
C PRO A 239 -14.96 0.91 5.31
N ALA A 240 -14.74 0.43 4.09
CA ALA A 240 -14.14 -0.89 3.84
C ALA A 240 -12.63 -1.02 4.17
N THR A 241 -12.00 0.01 4.74
CA THR A 241 -10.58 0.00 5.12
C THR A 241 -10.36 0.79 6.41
N THR A 242 -9.42 0.32 7.24
CA THR A 242 -8.93 1.03 8.44
C THR A 242 -7.56 1.65 8.19
N LEU A 243 -6.72 0.99 7.39
CA LEU A 243 -5.37 1.44 7.05
C LEU A 243 -5.10 1.16 5.58
N MET A 244 -4.42 2.09 4.91
CA MET A 244 -3.84 1.88 3.58
C MET A 244 -2.45 2.51 3.53
N LEU A 245 -1.39 1.71 3.56
CA LEU A 245 -0.01 2.17 3.39
C LEU A 245 0.29 2.29 1.89
N ARG A 246 0.33 3.53 1.38
CA ARG A 246 0.49 3.87 -0.04
C ARG A 246 1.84 4.49 -0.31
N VAL A 247 2.38 4.27 -1.50
CA VAL A 247 3.65 4.86 -1.95
C VAL A 247 3.37 5.95 -2.99
N TYR A 248 3.94 7.13 -2.76
CA TYR A 248 3.92 8.30 -3.62
C TYR A 248 5.33 8.91 -3.65
N GLY A 249 6.02 8.93 -4.79
CA GLY A 249 7.36 9.52 -4.91
C GLY A 249 8.41 8.95 -3.94
N GLY A 250 8.27 7.69 -3.51
CA GLY A 250 9.15 7.09 -2.49
C GLY A 250 8.84 7.51 -1.05
N LEU A 251 7.73 8.23 -0.84
CA LEU A 251 7.09 8.47 0.45
C LEU A 251 6.03 7.40 0.69
N LEU A 252 6.11 6.70 1.82
CA LEU A 252 5.07 5.81 2.33
C LEU A 252 4.12 6.62 3.21
N THR A 253 2.84 6.63 2.88
CA THR A 253 1.80 7.41 3.56
C THR A 253 0.64 6.52 4.02
N ASN A 254 -0.05 6.89 5.09
CA ASN A 254 -1.39 6.37 5.37
C ASN A 254 -2.42 7.17 4.54
N TYR A 255 -3.20 6.45 3.73
CA TYR A 255 -3.97 7.01 2.62
C TYR A 255 -3.08 7.94 1.77
N VAL A 256 -3.43 9.22 1.61
CA VAL A 256 -2.65 10.18 0.81
C VAL A 256 -1.81 11.12 1.67
N TRP A 257 -2.31 11.52 2.85
CA TRP A 257 -1.86 12.76 3.50
C TRP A 257 -0.92 12.58 4.69
N THR A 258 -0.96 11.44 5.37
CA THR A 258 -0.17 11.22 6.59
C THR A 258 1.12 10.51 6.23
N LEU A 259 2.27 11.19 6.26
CA LEU A 259 3.55 10.52 6.08
C LEU A 259 3.76 9.48 7.18
N VAL A 260 4.19 8.28 6.77
CA VAL A 260 4.62 7.19 7.64
C VAL A 260 6.14 7.02 7.54
N GLU A 261 6.71 7.01 6.34
CA GLU A 261 8.15 6.85 6.16
C GLU A 261 8.62 7.41 4.80
N PRO A 262 9.68 8.24 4.72
CA PRO A 262 10.27 8.65 3.45
C PRO A 262 11.36 7.68 2.97
N TYR A 263 11.78 7.81 1.71
CA TYR A 263 12.84 7.02 1.07
C TYR A 263 12.64 5.50 1.15
N VAL A 264 11.45 5.04 0.77
CA VAL A 264 11.09 3.61 0.82
C VAL A 264 11.51 2.78 -0.39
N TYR A 265 12.13 3.42 -1.38
CA TYR A 265 12.59 2.73 -2.60
C TYR A 265 13.86 1.91 -2.39
N ASP A 266 13.91 0.80 -3.11
CA ASP A 266 15.07 -0.10 -3.27
C ASP A 266 15.71 -0.62 -1.96
N ARG A 267 14.97 -0.55 -0.85
CA ARG A 267 15.35 -1.11 0.45
C ARG A 267 14.30 -2.05 1.00
N TRP A 268 14.76 -2.99 1.83
CA TRP A 268 13.86 -3.77 2.69
C TRP A 268 13.52 -2.98 3.94
N MET A 269 12.26 -3.05 4.35
CA MET A 269 11.71 -2.39 5.53
C MET A 269 10.98 -3.43 6.37
N ARG A 270 11.26 -3.53 7.66
CA ARG A 270 10.43 -4.32 8.59
C ARG A 270 9.16 -3.51 8.87
N VAL A 271 8.03 -3.92 8.32
CA VAL A 271 6.74 -3.27 8.50
C VAL A 271 5.96 -4.02 9.58
N ASN A 272 5.69 -3.37 10.71
CA ASN A 272 4.77 -3.88 11.72
C ASN A 272 3.53 -2.98 11.76
N VAL A 273 2.35 -3.59 11.71
CA VAL A 273 1.07 -2.90 11.91
C VAL A 273 0.32 -3.59 13.02
N ILE A 274 0.08 -2.88 14.12
CA ILE A 274 -0.68 -3.34 15.27
C ILE A 274 -2.07 -2.71 15.20
N HIS A 275 -3.11 -3.54 15.33
CA HIS A 275 -4.49 -3.11 15.45
C HIS A 275 -5.06 -3.67 16.75
N ASP A 276 -5.27 -2.79 17.71
CA ASP A 276 -5.94 -3.03 18.97
C ASP A 276 -7.42 -2.70 18.81
N VAL A 277 -8.23 -3.72 18.50
CA VAL A 277 -9.67 -3.52 18.24
C VAL A 277 -10.40 -3.09 19.50
N ASP A 278 -10.01 -3.63 20.65
CA ASP A 278 -10.67 -3.38 21.94
C ASP A 278 -10.37 -1.96 22.45
N ALA A 279 -9.16 -1.46 22.19
CA ALA A 279 -8.79 -0.06 22.46
C ALA A 279 -9.12 0.92 21.32
N ASN A 280 -9.73 0.47 20.21
CA ASN A 280 -9.93 1.25 18.98
C ASN A 280 -8.65 1.96 18.48
N LYS A 281 -7.50 1.26 18.49
CA LYS A 281 -6.20 1.88 18.23
C LYS A 281 -5.40 1.15 17.16
N LEU A 282 -4.79 1.92 16.27
CA LEU A 282 -3.91 1.46 15.20
C LEU A 282 -2.52 2.08 15.40
N THR A 283 -1.47 1.27 15.34
CA THR A 283 -0.08 1.75 15.41
C THR A 283 0.76 1.12 14.30
N VAL A 284 1.54 1.93 13.59
CA VAL A 284 2.44 1.49 12.51
C VAL A 284 3.88 1.75 12.92
N PHE A 285 4.74 0.74 12.74
CA PHE A 285 6.18 0.83 12.93
C PHE A 285 6.90 0.45 11.65
N ILE A 286 7.99 1.14 11.36
CA ILE A 286 8.92 0.81 10.29
C ILE A 286 10.31 0.66 10.91
N ASP A 287 10.96 -0.47 10.65
CA ASP A 287 12.29 -0.81 11.16
C ASP A 287 12.40 -0.72 12.70
N GLY A 288 11.31 -1.07 13.38
CA GLY A 288 11.17 -1.04 14.85
C GLY A 288 10.80 0.33 15.43
N VAL A 289 10.82 1.41 14.63
CA VAL A 289 10.49 2.77 15.07
C VAL A 289 8.99 3.04 14.85
N GLN A 290 8.28 3.50 15.88
CA GLN A 290 6.89 3.94 15.75
C GLN A 290 6.80 5.15 14.80
N LYS A 291 5.97 5.06 13.77
CA LYS A 291 5.80 6.10 12.75
C LYS A 291 4.44 6.78 12.80
N MET A 292 3.40 6.07 13.23
CA MET A 292 2.04 6.58 13.28
C MET A 292 1.24 5.88 14.37
N GLU A 293 0.36 6.64 15.04
CA GLU A 293 -0.77 6.13 15.82
C GLU A 293 -2.06 6.79 15.30
N ALA A 294 -3.16 6.03 15.24
CA ALA A 294 -4.46 6.48 14.75
C ALA A 294 -5.60 5.65 15.38
N GLU A 295 -6.86 6.01 15.12
CA GLU A 295 -8.02 5.20 15.51
C GLU A 295 -8.17 3.93 14.65
N GLY A 296 -8.75 2.87 15.22
CA GLY A 296 -9.01 1.58 14.55
C GLY A 296 -10.28 1.50 13.67
N ASN A 297 -11.03 2.60 13.54
CA ASN A 297 -12.36 2.66 12.92
C ASN A 297 -13.44 1.79 13.61
N GLY A 298 -13.30 1.58 14.92
CA GLY A 298 -14.31 1.00 15.82
C GLY A 298 -14.56 -0.50 15.61
N PRO A 299 -15.69 -1.03 16.13
CA PRO A 299 -16.03 -2.45 15.99
C PRO A 299 -16.18 -2.87 14.52
N GLY A 300 -15.74 -4.08 14.17
CA GLY A 300 -15.83 -4.60 12.81
C GLY A 300 -15.30 -6.02 12.69
N VAL A 301 -15.25 -6.53 11.46
CA VAL A 301 -14.50 -7.75 11.11
C VAL A 301 -13.40 -7.33 10.13
N PHE A 302 -12.16 -7.67 10.48
CA PHE A 302 -10.95 -7.16 9.85
C PHE A 302 -10.11 -8.29 9.28
N ASN A 303 -9.35 -7.99 8.23
CA ASN A 303 -8.28 -8.85 7.73
C ASN A 303 -7.08 -8.01 7.26
N PHE A 304 -5.88 -8.58 7.42
CA PHE A 304 -4.65 -7.99 6.90
C PHE A 304 -4.46 -8.36 5.44
N LYS A 305 -3.91 -7.43 4.65
CA LYS A 305 -3.54 -7.66 3.25
C LYS A 305 -2.21 -6.99 2.93
N CYS A 306 -1.42 -7.61 2.06
CA CYS A 306 -0.14 -7.06 1.59
C CYS A 306 0.15 -7.47 0.14
N GLY A 307 0.82 -6.59 -0.61
CA GLY A 307 1.10 -6.80 -2.02
C GLY A 307 1.16 -5.48 -2.78
N VAL A 308 0.49 -5.38 -3.92
CA VAL A 308 0.40 -4.14 -4.69
C VAL A 308 -1.04 -3.92 -5.17
N TYR A 309 -1.65 -2.81 -4.78
CA TYR A 309 -3.00 -2.43 -5.19
C TYR A 309 -3.00 -0.98 -5.71
N THR A 310 -3.22 -0.82 -7.01
CA THR A 310 -3.21 0.44 -7.76
C THR A 310 -4.16 1.49 -7.15
N GLN A 311 -3.66 2.70 -6.92
CA GLN A 311 -4.38 3.85 -6.35
C GLN A 311 -4.47 5.00 -7.35
N ASN A 312 -4.79 6.21 -6.88
CA ASN A 312 -4.71 7.43 -7.68
C ASN A 312 -3.24 7.80 -7.95
N TYR A 313 -3.00 8.53 -9.04
CA TYR A 313 -1.65 8.98 -9.46
C TYR A 313 -0.65 7.84 -9.69
N SER A 314 -1.16 6.68 -10.10
CA SER A 314 -0.36 5.47 -10.34
C SER A 314 0.59 5.64 -11.52
N THR A 315 1.80 5.08 -11.37
CA THR A 315 2.70 4.83 -12.49
C THR A 315 2.17 3.68 -13.35
N TYR A 316 2.69 3.52 -14.58
CA TYR A 316 2.19 2.46 -15.48
C TYR A 316 2.47 1.05 -14.92
N TYR A 317 3.65 0.86 -14.32
CA TYR A 317 4.08 -0.36 -13.66
C TYR A 317 4.25 -0.12 -12.17
N MET A 318 3.67 -0.98 -11.34
CA MET A 318 3.80 -0.93 -9.89
C MET A 318 4.17 -2.32 -9.37
N GLU A 319 5.16 -2.38 -8.48
CA GLU A 319 5.62 -3.63 -7.87
C GLU A 319 5.82 -3.46 -6.36
N SER A 320 5.59 -4.54 -5.61
CA SER A 320 6.17 -4.69 -4.28
C SER A 320 6.67 -6.12 -4.08
N ARG A 321 7.56 -6.29 -3.11
CA ARG A 321 8.07 -7.60 -2.70
C ARG A 321 7.90 -7.76 -1.19
N TRP A 322 7.55 -8.97 -0.79
CA TRP A 322 7.30 -9.33 0.60
C TRP A 322 8.00 -10.63 0.97
N ARG A 323 8.62 -10.68 2.14
CA ARG A 323 9.17 -11.91 2.75
C ARG A 323 8.89 -11.93 4.24
N ASP A 324 9.04 -13.11 4.84
CA ASP A 324 8.92 -13.34 6.29
C ASP A 324 7.61 -12.78 6.89
N ILE A 325 6.50 -12.95 6.17
CA ILE A 325 5.18 -12.50 6.59
C ILE A 325 4.72 -13.31 7.81
N ARG A 326 4.39 -12.62 8.90
CA ARG A 326 3.86 -13.17 10.15
C ARG A 326 2.57 -12.45 10.53
N ILE A 327 1.58 -13.19 11.02
CA ILE A 327 0.50 -12.63 11.83
C ILE A 327 0.77 -13.02 13.27
N LEU A 328 0.55 -12.10 14.20
CA LEU A 328 0.70 -12.33 15.62
C LEU A 328 -0.55 -11.83 16.36
N LYS A 329 -0.90 -12.50 17.45
CA LYS A 329 -1.93 -12.05 18.41
C LYS A 329 -1.23 -11.73 19.72
N LYS A 330 -1.62 -10.64 20.38
CA LYS A 330 -1.15 -10.34 21.73
C LYS A 330 -1.67 -11.40 22.69
N ASN A 331 -0.83 -11.82 23.62
CA ASN A 331 -1.24 -12.72 24.69
C ASN A 331 -2.20 -11.97 25.64
N GLU A 332 -3.26 -12.65 26.06
CA GLU A 332 -4.26 -12.17 27.04
C GLU A 332 -3.71 -12.25 28.47
#